data_AF-A0A1Q5R1W3-F1
#
_entry.id   AF-A0A1Q5R1W3-F1
#
_cell.length_a   1.000
_cell.length_b   1.000
_cell.length_c   1.000
_cell.angle_alpha   90.00
_cell.angle_beta   90.00
_cell.angle_gamma   90.00
#
_symmetry.space_group_name_H-M   'P 1'
#
loop_
_entity.id
_entity.type
_entity.pdbx_description
1 polymer ?
#
loop_
_entity_poly.entity_id
_entity_poly.type
_entity_poly.pdbx_seq_one_letter_code
_entity_poly.pdbx_strand_id
1 'polypeptide(L)' 'MLGRPKFVLASGSPRRLSLLNQAGIEPDALRPADVDETPRRGE' A
#
# COMPACT_ATOMS: atom_id res chain seq x y z
N MET A 1 0.40 24.02 11.42
CA MET A 1 -0.41 23.00 10.72
C MET A 1 0.37 21.71 10.70
N LEU A 2 -0.09 20.64 11.36
CA LEU A 2 0.43 19.31 11.03
C LEU A 2 -0.03 18.99 9.61
N GLY A 3 0.91 18.74 8.69
CA GLY A 3 0.59 18.31 7.33
C GLY A 3 -0.12 16.96 7.31
N ARG A 4 -0.77 16.62 6.18
CA ARG A 4 -1.41 15.31 6.01
C ARG A 4 -0.40 14.18 6.26
N PRO A 5 -0.83 13.04 6.85
CA PRO A 5 0.02 11.86 6.94
C PRO A 5 0.53 11.41 5.56
N LYS A 6 1.74 10.85 5.53
CA LYS A 6 2.27 10.22 4.31
C LYS A 6 1.49 8.93 4.03
N PHE A 7 1.00 8.79 2.81
CA PHE A 7 0.35 7.59 2.32
C PHE A 7 1.35 6.77 1.51
N VAL A 8 1.60 5.52 1.92
CA VAL A 8 2.55 4.62 1.23
C VAL A 8 1.81 3.38 0.75
N LEU A 9 1.95 3.04 -0.53
CA LEU A 9 1.41 1.79 -1.06
C LEU A 9 2.38 0.64 -0.79
N ALA A 10 2.03 -0.20 0.19
CA ALA A 10 2.85 -1.35 0.61
C ALA A 10 2.70 -2.59 -0.29
N SER A 11 2.47 -2.41 -1.59
CA SER A 11 2.15 -3.50 -2.52
C SER A 11 2.92 -3.34 -3.82
N GLY A 12 3.56 -4.41 -4.28
CA GLY A 12 4.17 -4.49 -5.61
C GLY A 12 3.20 -4.74 -6.77
N SER A 13 1.90 -4.93 -6.50
CA SER A 13 0.89 -5.19 -7.53
C SER A 13 0.58 -3.95 -8.38
N PRO A 14 0.82 -3.96 -9.71
CA PRO A 14 0.47 -2.85 -10.60
C PRO A 14 -1.02 -2.54 -10.58
N ARG A 15 -1.87 -3.57 -10.43
CA ARG A 15 -3.33 -3.41 -10.37
C ARG A 15 -3.78 -2.56 -9.17
N ARG A 16 -3.11 -2.66 -8.02
CA ARG A 16 -3.46 -1.86 -6.84
C ARG A 16 -3.13 -0.38 -7.04
N LEU A 17 -2.00 -0.08 -7.69
CA LEU A 17 -1.67 1.29 -8.08
C LEU A 17 -2.72 1.85 -9.06
N SER A 18 -3.11 1.08 -10.07
CA SER A 18 -4.14 1.50 -11.03
C SER A 18 -5.48 1.85 -10.36
N LEU A 19 -5.91 1.09 -9.34
CA LEU A 19 -7.14 1.38 -8.59
C LEU A 19 -7.05 2.68 -7.79
N LEU A 20 -5.91 2.95 -7.14
CA LEU A 20 -5.70 4.23 -6.45
C LEU A 20 -5.75 5.41 -7.42
N ASN A 21 -5.11 5.27 -8.58
CA ASN A 21 -5.11 6.31 -9.61
C ASN A 21 -6.53 6.55 -10.17
N GLN A 22 -7.33 5.50 -10.36
CA GLN A 22 -8.75 5.63 -10.75
C GLN A 22 -9.59 6.37 -9.69
N ALA A 23 -9.24 6.22 -8.42
CA ALA A 23 -9.86 6.95 -7.31
C ALA A 23 -9.29 8.37 -7.12
N GLY A 24 -8.34 8.81 -7.95
CA GLY A 24 -7.66 10.11 -7.80
C GLY A 24 -6.72 10.19 -6.60
N ILE A 25 -6.25 9.05 -6.10
CA ILE A 25 -5.37 8.95 -4.94
C ILE A 25 -3.96 8.60 -5.42
N GLU A 26 -3.02 9.52 -5.21
CA GLU A 26 -1.59 9.30 -5.48
C GLU A 26 -0.86 8.96 -4.15
N PRO A 27 -0.18 7.79 -4.05
CA PRO A 27 0.65 7.49 -2.91
C PRO A 27 1.94 8.32 -2.92
N ASP A 28 2.41 8.72 -1.75
CA ASP A 28 3.68 9.44 -1.58
C ASP A 28 4.90 8.53 -1.81
N ALA A 29 4.73 7.20 -1.72
CA ALA A 29 5.75 6.20 -2.05
C ALA A 29 5.16 4.83 -2.37
N LEU A 30 5.86 4.07 -3.21
CA LEU A 30 5.64 2.64 -3.45
C LEU A 30 6.69 1.83 -2.68
N ARG A 31 6.26 0.97 -1.76
CA ARG A 31 7.17 0.13 -0.96
C ARG A 31 6.61 -1.29 -0.84
N PRO A 32 6.81 -2.16 -1.86
CA PRO A 32 6.35 -3.54 -1.81
C PRO A 32 6.81 -4.21 -0.52
N ALA A 33 5.86 -4.79 0.22
CA ALA A 33 6.17 -5.55 1.41
C ALA A 33 6.68 -6.95 1.02
N ASP A 34 7.78 -7.36 1.63
CA ASP A 34 8.31 -8.73 1.57
C ASP A 34 8.04 -9.38 2.93
N VAL A 35 6.78 -9.76 3.14
CA VAL A 35 6.26 -10.30 4.41
C VAL A 35 5.77 -11.71 4.17
N ASP A 36 6.11 -12.63 5.06
CA ASP A 36 5.54 -13.97 5.08
C ASP A 36 4.07 -13.91 5.54
N GLU A 37 3.16 -14.14 4.61
CA GLU A 37 1.72 -14.19 4.86
C GLU A 37 1.23 -15.58 5.30
N THR A 38 2.14 -16.54 5.55
CA THR A 38 1.77 -17.87 6.04
C THR A 38 1.04 -17.74 7.38
N PRO A 39 -0.23 -18.18 7.46
CA PRO A 39 -1.00 -18.07 8.69
C PRO A 39 -0.32 -18.87 9.79
N ARG A 40 -0.27 -18.29 10.99
CA ARG A 40 0.26 -18.98 12.17
C ARG A 40 -0.79 -19.95 12.70
N ARG A 41 -0.34 -20.95 13.46
CA ARG A 41 -1.26 -21.91 14.11
C ARG A 41 -2.23 -21.17 15.04
N GLY A 42 -3.48 -21.05 14.64
CA GLY A 42 -4.54 -20.39 15.42
C GLY A 42 -4.90 -18.96 14.99
N GLU A 43 -4.37 -18.47 13.87
CA GLU A 43 -5.01 -17.39 13.06
C GLU A 43 -6.22 -17.94 12.30
#